data_AF-A0A4Q3YRD2-F1
#
_entry.id   AF-A0A4Q3YRD2-F1
#
_cell.length_a   1.000
_cell.length_b   1.000
_cell.length_c   1.000
_cell.angle_alpha   90.00
_cell.angle_beta   90.00
_cell.angle_gamma   90.00
#
_symmetry.space_group_name_H-M   'P 1'
#
loop_
_entity.id
_entity.type
_entity.pdbx_description
1 polymer ?
#
loop_
_entity_poly.entity_id
_entity_poly.type
_entity_poly.pdbx_seq_one_letter_code
_entity_poly.pdbx_strand_id
1 'polypeptide(L)'
;MLDRVLTCAGAFNARLKRGSTSPKRVNLSNHSWGTAIDLNAGENPLGNVPVGLHARGCVRELVGIANELGFYWGGHFANRPDGMHFELAVIK
;
A
#
# COMPACT_ATOMS: atom_id res chain seq x y z
N MET A 1 -2.90 -10.43 15.41
CA MET A 1 -2.64 -9.74 14.12
C MET A 1 -3.85 -9.76 13.19
N LEU A 2 -4.56 -10.89 13.02
CA LEU A 2 -5.76 -10.94 12.17
C LEU A 2 -6.85 -9.95 12.61
N ASP A 3 -6.90 -9.60 13.90
CA ASP A 3 -7.76 -8.58 14.48
C ASP A 3 -7.48 -7.15 13.97
N ARG A 4 -6.32 -6.91 13.34
CA ARG A 4 -5.90 -5.59 12.87
C ARG A 4 -6.04 -5.39 11.37
N VAL A 5 -6.18 -6.48 10.59
CA VAL A 5 -6.51 -6.41 9.15
C VAL A 5 -8.02 -6.45 9.02
N LEU A 6 -8.60 -5.30 8.78
CA LEU A 6 -10.04 -5.06 8.82
C LEU A 6 -10.64 -5.11 7.42
N THR A 7 -9.92 -4.58 6.44
CA THR A 7 -10.37 -4.50 5.05
C THR A 7 -9.21 -4.74 4.09
N CYS A 8 -9.53 -5.38 2.95
CA CYS A 8 -8.70 -5.38 1.75
C CYS A 8 -9.41 -4.52 0.71
N ALA A 9 -8.85 -3.35 0.40
CA ALA A 9 -9.45 -2.35 -0.49
C ALA A 9 -9.12 -2.59 -1.98
N GLY A 10 -8.41 -3.68 -2.28
CA GLY A 10 -8.19 -4.18 -3.63
C GLY A 10 -6.73 -4.45 -3.94
N ALA A 11 -6.52 -5.27 -4.99
CA ALA A 11 -5.20 -5.61 -5.51
C ALA A 11 -5.05 -5.15 -6.98
N PHE A 12 -5.83 -5.72 -7.90
CA PHE A 12 -5.83 -5.29 -9.29
C PHE A 12 -6.81 -4.13 -9.54
N ASN A 13 -6.32 -3.08 -10.21
CA ASN A 13 -7.15 -1.99 -10.73
C ASN A 13 -6.40 -1.32 -11.89
N ALA A 14 -6.94 -1.41 -13.11
CA ALA A 14 -6.35 -0.81 -14.30
C ALA A 14 -6.48 0.73 -14.27
N ARG A 15 -5.50 1.40 -13.67
CA ARG A 15 -5.49 2.86 -13.46
C ARG A 15 -4.11 3.51 -13.62
N LEU A 16 -4.11 4.82 -13.80
CA LEU A 16 -2.91 5.63 -13.62
C LEU A 16 -2.67 5.91 -12.13
N LYS A 17 -1.43 6.24 -11.78
CA LYS A 17 -1.10 6.83 -10.47
C LYS A 17 -1.96 8.06 -10.25
N ARG A 18 -2.43 8.25 -9.01
CA ARG A 18 -3.29 9.39 -8.65
C ARG A 18 -2.61 10.70 -9.04
N GLY A 19 -3.32 11.54 -9.80
CA GLY A 19 -2.81 12.82 -10.31
C GLY A 19 -2.10 12.76 -11.66
N SER A 20 -1.85 11.57 -12.21
CA SER A 20 -1.35 11.42 -13.59
C SER A 20 -2.49 11.38 -14.60
N THR A 21 -2.33 12.05 -15.73
CA THR A 21 -3.33 12.08 -16.82
C THR A 21 -2.86 11.43 -18.12
N SER A 22 -1.55 11.25 -18.31
CA SER A 22 -1.00 10.64 -19.52
C SER A 22 -0.79 9.13 -19.36
N PRO A 23 -1.28 8.29 -20.29
CA PRO A 23 -1.18 6.83 -20.24
C PRO A 23 0.21 6.33 -20.69
N LYS A 24 1.26 6.75 -19.99
CA LYS A 24 2.63 6.28 -20.18
C LYS A 24 2.92 5.18 -19.18
N ARG A 25 3.79 4.21 -19.51
CA ARG A 25 4.17 3.11 -18.61
C ARG A 25 4.59 3.60 -17.22
N VAL A 26 5.39 4.67 -17.16
CA VAL A 26 5.85 5.29 -15.90
C VAL A 26 4.74 5.89 -15.04
N ASN A 27 3.55 6.09 -15.60
CA ASN A 27 2.38 6.66 -14.92
C ASN A 27 1.35 5.60 -14.55
N LEU A 28 1.52 4.34 -14.96
CA LEU A 28 0.67 3.24 -14.50
C LEU A 28 0.92 2.98 -13.01
N SER A 29 -0.15 2.73 -12.27
CA SER A 29 -0.09 2.34 -10.86
C SER A 29 0.35 0.88 -10.72
N ASN A 30 0.99 0.50 -9.60
CA ASN A 30 1.31 -0.90 -9.33
C ASN A 30 0.07 -1.82 -9.26
N HIS A 31 -1.09 -1.28 -8.88
CA HIS A 31 -2.35 -1.99 -8.98
C HIS A 31 -2.73 -2.39 -10.42
N SER A 32 -2.23 -1.69 -11.45
CA SER A 32 -2.50 -2.00 -12.85
C SER A 32 -1.78 -3.26 -13.35
N TRP A 33 -0.80 -3.75 -12.59
CA TRP A 33 -0.13 -5.02 -12.86
C TRP A 33 -0.51 -6.12 -11.86
N GLY A 34 -1.45 -5.83 -10.94
CA GLY A 34 -1.81 -6.77 -9.88
C GLY A 34 -0.68 -7.03 -8.88
N THR A 35 0.29 -6.13 -8.79
CA THR A 35 1.49 -6.26 -7.95
C THR A 35 1.42 -5.42 -6.68
N ALA A 36 0.24 -4.90 -6.34
CA ALA A 36 0.02 -4.14 -5.11
C ALA A 36 -1.27 -4.56 -4.42
N ILE A 37 -1.37 -4.28 -3.12
CA ILE A 37 -2.53 -4.51 -2.28
C ILE A 37 -2.71 -3.34 -1.31
N ASP A 38 -3.94 -2.86 -1.18
CA ASP A 38 -4.30 -1.84 -0.19
C ASP A 38 -5.04 -2.50 0.99
N LEU A 39 -4.52 -2.34 2.20
CA LEU A 39 -5.11 -2.85 3.45
C LEU A 39 -5.56 -1.68 4.34
N ASN A 40 -6.72 -1.82 4.98
CA ASN A 40 -7.22 -0.83 5.95
C ASN A 40 -7.25 0.61 5.38
N ALA A 41 -7.74 0.76 4.15
CA ALA A 41 -7.75 2.04 3.44
C ALA A 41 -8.57 3.13 4.16
N GLY A 42 -9.61 2.73 4.90
CA GLY A 42 -10.41 3.63 5.72
C GLY A 42 -9.63 4.19 6.91
N GLU A 43 -8.77 3.35 7.51
CA GLU A 43 -7.95 3.72 8.67
C GLU A 43 -6.60 4.37 8.26
N ASN A 44 -6.09 4.10 7.06
CA ASN A 44 -4.80 4.60 6.57
C ASN A 44 -4.94 5.42 5.28
N PRO A 45 -5.62 6.58 5.30
CA PRO A 45 -5.81 7.40 4.11
C PRO A 45 -4.48 7.98 3.58
N LEU A 46 -4.38 8.05 2.25
CA LEU A 46 -3.20 8.55 1.53
C LEU A 46 -2.82 9.99 1.96
N GLY A 47 -1.55 10.17 2.33
CA GLY A 47 -0.97 11.43 2.77
C GLY A 47 -1.03 11.68 4.28
N ASN A 48 -1.71 10.82 5.04
CA ASN A 48 -1.79 10.93 6.49
C ASN A 48 -0.74 10.06 7.18
N VAL A 49 -0.45 10.39 8.44
CA VAL A 49 0.40 9.56 9.29
C VAL A 49 -0.24 8.17 9.43
N PRO A 50 0.44 7.07 9.05
CA PRO A 50 -0.12 5.73 9.17
C PRO A 50 -0.44 5.37 10.62
N VAL A 51 -1.46 4.54 10.82
CA VAL A 51 -1.94 4.14 12.15
C VAL A 51 -0.78 3.62 13.03
N GLY A 52 -0.74 4.08 14.28
CA GLY A 52 0.29 3.73 15.24
C GLY A 52 0.25 2.26 15.67
N LEU A 53 1.38 1.75 16.16
CA LEU A 53 1.49 0.38 16.66
C LEU A 53 0.42 0.08 17.71
N HIS A 54 -0.08 -1.16 17.70
CA HIS A 54 -1.11 -1.66 18.62
C HIS A 54 -2.51 -1.03 18.46
N ALA A 55 -2.70 -0.02 17.61
CA ALA A 55 -4.02 0.55 17.34
C ALA A 55 -4.81 -0.29 16.32
N ARG A 56 -6.14 -0.16 16.37
CA ARG A 56 -7.06 -0.78 15.39
C ARG A 56 -6.73 -0.28 13.99
N GLY A 57 -6.56 -1.19 13.04
CA GLY A 57 -6.22 -0.85 11.66
C GLY A 57 -4.72 -0.64 11.39
N CYS A 58 -3.85 -0.88 12.38
CA CYS A 58 -2.41 -0.84 12.17
C CYS A 58 -1.96 -1.96 11.22
N VAL A 59 -1.12 -1.59 10.26
CA VAL A 59 -0.47 -2.53 9.32
C VAL A 59 1.05 -2.57 9.48
N ARG A 60 1.60 -1.79 10.42
CA ARG A 60 3.06 -1.66 10.60
C ARG A 60 3.69 -2.98 11.01
N GLU A 61 2.98 -3.81 11.77
CA GLU A 61 3.50 -5.12 12.17
C GLU A 61 3.54 -6.13 11.02
N LEU A 62 2.88 -5.86 9.88
CA LEU A 62 2.99 -6.65 8.66
C LEU A 62 4.22 -6.28 7.83
N VAL A 63 4.84 -5.12 8.07
CA VAL A 63 5.92 -4.58 7.21
C VAL A 63 7.13 -5.51 7.19
N GLY A 64 7.48 -6.12 8.32
CA GLY A 64 8.59 -7.07 8.40
C GLY A 64 8.43 -8.25 7.43
N ILE A 65 7.33 -8.98 7.56
CA ILE A 65 7.05 -10.13 6.67
C ILE A 65 6.78 -9.70 5.22
N ALA A 66 6.16 -8.54 5.00
CA ALA A 66 5.97 -8.00 3.65
C ALA A 66 7.31 -7.78 2.94
N ASN A 67 8.28 -7.16 3.63
CA ASN A 67 9.64 -6.96 3.12
C ASN A 67 10.36 -8.30 2.87
N GLU A 68 10.16 -9.29 3.76
CA GLU A 68 10.68 -10.65 3.55
C GLU A 68 10.08 -11.34 2.33
N LEU A 69 8.88 -10.97 1.90
CA LEU A 69 8.22 -11.47 0.69
C LEU A 69 8.49 -10.60 -0.55
N GLY A 70 9.33 -9.57 -0.45
CA GLY A 70 9.70 -8.69 -1.56
C GLY A 70 8.78 -7.49 -1.78
N PHE A 71 7.82 -7.25 -0.90
CA PHE A 71 6.97 -6.07 -0.92
C PHE A 71 7.62 -4.88 -0.21
N TYR A 72 7.36 -3.68 -0.70
CA TYR A 72 7.65 -2.42 -0.05
C TYR A 72 6.35 -1.81 0.49
N TRP A 73 6.43 -1.14 1.63
CA TRP A 73 5.30 -0.47 2.25
C TRP A 73 5.29 1.03 1.95
N GLY A 74 4.19 1.53 1.40
CA GLY A 74 4.00 2.94 1.01
C GLY A 74 4.00 3.91 2.19
N GLY A 75 3.85 3.44 3.43
CA GLY A 75 4.02 4.26 4.63
C GLY A 75 5.43 4.86 4.78
N HIS A 76 6.42 4.36 4.05
CA HIS A 76 7.78 4.91 4.00
C HIS A 76 7.98 6.05 2.98
N PHE A 77 6.98 6.37 2.15
CA PHE A 77 7.10 7.46 1.17
C PHE A 77 7.28 8.82 1.87
N ALA A 78 8.40 9.50 1.60
CA ALA A 78 8.82 10.69 2.34
C ALA A 78 7.83 11.86 2.28
N ASN A 79 7.29 12.18 1.10
CA ASN A 79 6.46 13.38 0.90
C ASN A 79 4.96 13.11 1.06
N ARG A 80 4.52 11.88 0.79
CA ARG A 80 3.10 11.50 0.78
C ARG A 80 2.98 10.04 1.20
N PRO A 81 3.00 9.76 2.51
CA PRO A 81 2.87 8.40 3.03
C PRO A 81 1.59 7.76 2.50
N ASP A 82 1.69 6.50 2.10
CA ASP A 82 0.54 5.69 1.67
C ASP A 82 0.40 4.48 2.58
N GLY A 83 -0.16 4.70 3.77
CA GLY A 83 -0.14 3.71 4.86
C GLY A 83 -0.91 2.43 4.55
N MET A 84 -1.89 2.49 3.64
CA MET A 84 -2.64 1.32 3.20
C MET A 84 -1.87 0.45 2.20
N HIS A 85 -0.87 1.02 1.51
CA HIS A 85 -0.33 0.47 0.27
C HIS A 85 0.88 -0.43 0.49
N PHE A 86 0.83 -1.64 -0.08
CA PHE A 86 1.98 -2.53 -0.22
C PHE A 86 2.16 -2.89 -1.69
N GLU A 87 3.39 -2.79 -2.21
CA GLU A 87 3.70 -3.07 -3.62
C GLU A 87 4.92 -3.96 -3.77
N LEU A 88 4.92 -4.87 -4.75
CA LEU A 88 6.06 -5.70 -5.05
C LEU A 88 7.22 -4.83 -5.53
N ALA A 89 8.31 -4.82 -4.77
CA ALA A 89 9.52 -4.06 -5.09
C ALA A 89 10.64 -4.93 -5.64
N VAL A 90 10.72 -6.19 -5.19
CA VAL A 90 11.73 -7.16 -5.61
C VAL A 90 11.10 -8.54 -5.77
N ILE A 91 11.40 -9.23 -6.87
CA ILE A 91 11.08 -10.65 -7.05
C ILE A 91 12.21 -11.46 -6.39
N LYS A 92 11.85 -12.33 -5.44
CA LYS A 92 12.79 -13.24 -4.77
C LYS A 92 12.89 -14.58 -5.47
#